data_AF-A0AAE0QQS9-F1
#
_entry.id   AF-A0AAE0QQS9-F1
#
_cell.length_a   1.000
_cell.length_b   1.000
_cell.length_c   1.000
_cell.angle_alpha   90.00
_cell.angle_beta   90.00
_cell.angle_gamma   90.00
#
_symmetry.space_group_name_H-M   'P 1'
#
loop_
_entity.id
_entity.type
_entity.pdbx_description
1 polymer ?
#
loop_
_entity_poly.entity_id
_entity_poly.type
_entity_poly.pdbx_seq_one_letter_code
_entity_poly.pdbx_strand_id
1 'polypeptide(L)'
;MTSYIGKCIDDMTVFKSITTQPNQKPWMTAKVCALLKYRVSAFRAGDKDALRAAWAKLSQAIREAKCTHSQRIHGHFQSSGDTRHMWQGIQSITNYRPAPPACDSDASLPDALNSFYACFEARNDITASKTIPTPEEQVLCLTTANMRKTLRRVNPRKAAGPNHSWQSAQGMCRTASRCLH
;
A
#
# COMPACT_ATOMS: atom_id res chain seq x y z
N MET A 1 -6.67 26.17 55.06
CA MET A 1 -7.96 26.46 54.37
C MET A 1 -7.84 26.47 52.84
N THR A 2 -6.63 26.57 52.27
CA THR A 2 -6.37 26.52 50.82
C THR A 2 -6.47 25.13 50.18
N SER A 3 -6.25 24.06 50.95
CA SER A 3 -6.29 22.67 50.46
C SER A 3 -7.70 22.21 50.02
N TYR A 4 -8.75 22.68 50.67
CA TYR A 4 -10.13 22.33 50.30
C TYR A 4 -10.53 22.95 48.96
N ILE A 5 -10.14 24.22 48.74
CA ILE A 5 -10.40 24.94 47.48
C ILE A 5 -9.69 24.25 46.31
N GLY A 6 -8.44 23.82 46.49
CA GLY A 6 -7.70 23.08 45.47
C GLY A 6 -8.38 21.77 45.07
N LYS A 7 -8.83 20.99 46.06
CA LYS A 7 -9.56 19.75 45.81
C LYS A 7 -10.89 19.98 45.09
N CYS A 8 -11.64 21.02 45.46
CA CYS A 8 -12.87 21.39 44.76
C CYS A 8 -12.62 21.79 43.30
N ILE A 9 -11.50 22.46 43.00
CA ILE A 9 -11.12 22.79 41.62
C ILE A 9 -10.80 21.51 40.85
N ASP A 10 -9.98 20.61 41.40
CA ASP A 10 -9.60 19.37 40.70
C ASP A 10 -10.81 18.45 40.47
N ASP A 11 -11.73 18.35 41.44
CA ASP A 11 -12.95 17.53 41.33
C ASP A 11 -13.97 18.11 40.33
N MET A 12 -14.01 19.45 40.15
CA MET A 12 -14.92 20.10 39.19
C MET A 12 -14.31 20.26 37.79
N THR A 13 -12.99 20.24 37.65
CA THR A 13 -12.30 20.50 36.39
C THR A 13 -12.12 19.19 35.62
N VAL A 14 -12.99 18.93 34.65
CA VAL A 14 -12.83 17.76 33.77
C VAL A 14 -11.67 18.01 32.80
N PHE A 15 -10.49 17.50 33.13
CA PHE A 15 -9.36 17.49 32.21
C PHE A 15 -9.62 16.50 31.07
N LYS A 16 -9.43 16.97 29.83
CA LYS A 16 -9.50 16.13 28.62
C LYS A 16 -8.17 16.24 27.89
N SER A 17 -7.44 15.14 27.81
CA SER A 17 -6.24 15.04 26.98
C SER A 17 -6.64 14.89 25.51
N ILE A 18 -6.27 15.86 24.66
CA ILE A 18 -6.44 15.76 23.22
C ILE A 18 -5.10 15.37 22.60
N THR A 19 -4.96 14.10 22.20
CA THR A 19 -3.77 13.61 21.50
C THR A 19 -3.83 14.04 20.04
N THR A 20 -3.02 15.00 19.64
CA THR A 20 -2.81 15.36 18.23
C THR A 20 -1.76 14.43 17.61
N GLN A 21 -2.20 13.55 16.72
CA GLN A 21 -1.30 12.66 15.99
C GLN A 21 -0.41 13.46 15.01
N PRO A 22 0.86 13.05 14.78
CA PRO A 22 1.75 13.67 13.78
C PRO A 22 1.19 13.60 12.35
N ASN A 23 0.25 12.70 12.09
CA ASN A 23 -0.43 12.55 10.81
C ASN A 23 -1.58 13.55 10.68
N GLN A 24 -1.24 14.85 10.66
CA GLN A 24 -2.21 15.84 10.19
C GLN A 24 -2.60 15.46 8.76
N LYS A 25 -3.90 15.40 8.51
CA LYS A 25 -4.40 15.06 7.18
C LYS A 25 -3.81 16.07 6.18
N PRO A 26 -3.25 15.63 5.04
CA PRO A 26 -2.51 16.51 4.14
C PRO A 26 -3.36 17.60 3.47
N TRP A 27 -4.69 17.51 3.57
CA TRP A 27 -5.64 18.54 3.14
C TRP A 27 -6.01 19.55 4.25
N MET A 28 -5.46 19.43 5.46
CA MET A 28 -5.62 20.40 6.55
C MET A 28 -4.70 21.61 6.32
N THR A 29 -5.13 22.50 5.43
CA THR A 29 -4.38 23.73 5.10
C THR A 29 -4.65 24.84 6.12
N ALA A 30 -3.81 25.89 6.12
CA ALA A 30 -4.01 27.08 6.96
C ALA A 30 -5.40 27.72 6.74
N LYS A 31 -5.91 27.72 5.50
CA LYS A 31 -7.26 28.18 5.15
C LYS A 31 -8.35 27.38 5.87
N VAL A 32 -8.25 26.05 5.86
CA VAL A 32 -9.22 25.16 6.55
C VAL A 32 -9.15 25.38 8.06
N CYS A 33 -7.95 25.52 8.64
CA CYS A 33 -7.77 25.83 10.06
C CYS A 33 -8.38 27.18 10.45
N ALA A 34 -8.21 28.22 9.62
CA ALA A 34 -8.81 29.52 9.84
C ALA A 34 -10.35 29.47 9.82
N LEU A 35 -10.94 28.72 8.87
CA LEU A 35 -12.39 28.53 8.78
C LEU A 35 -12.96 27.73 9.96
N LEU A 36 -12.20 26.75 10.49
CA LEU A 36 -12.56 26.05 11.73
C LEU A 36 -12.58 27.02 12.92
N LYS A 37 -11.57 27.88 13.07
CA LYS A 37 -11.53 28.90 14.13
C LYS A 37 -12.69 29.89 14.01
N TYR A 38 -12.98 30.36 12.79
CA TYR A 38 -14.10 31.26 12.52
C TYR A 38 -15.44 30.61 12.88
N ARG A 39 -15.66 29.35 12.46
CA ARG A 39 -16.88 28.60 12.79
C ARG A 39 -17.07 28.44 14.30
N VAL A 40 -16.00 28.09 15.04
CA VAL A 40 -16.05 27.99 16.51
C VAL A 40 -16.39 29.34 17.13
N SER A 41 -15.85 30.44 16.58
CA SER A 41 -16.16 31.80 17.06
C SER A 41 -17.62 32.17 16.81
N ALA A 42 -18.16 31.91 15.62
CA ALA A 42 -19.57 32.13 15.30
C ALA A 42 -20.51 31.29 16.20
N PHE A 43 -20.15 30.04 16.49
CA PHE A 43 -20.89 29.20 17.42
C PHE A 43 -20.92 29.78 18.83
N ARG A 44 -19.76 30.25 19.33
CA ARG A 44 -19.66 30.89 20.65
C ARG A 44 -20.43 32.21 20.74
N ALA A 45 -20.51 32.95 19.63
CA ALA A 45 -21.28 34.20 19.53
C ALA A 45 -22.81 33.97 19.43
N GLY A 46 -23.29 32.74 19.21
CA GLY A 46 -24.71 32.44 19.07
C GLY A 46 -25.33 32.90 17.74
N ASP A 47 -24.53 33.41 16.80
CA ASP A 47 -24.99 33.88 15.49
C ASP A 47 -25.24 32.69 14.54
N LYS A 48 -26.52 32.39 14.32
CA LYS A 48 -26.97 31.27 13.50
C LYS A 48 -26.67 31.46 12.02
N ASP A 49 -26.72 32.68 11.50
CA ASP A 49 -26.51 32.96 10.09
C ASP A 49 -25.02 32.97 9.75
N ALA A 50 -24.19 33.58 10.60
CA ALA A 50 -22.75 33.47 10.48
C ALA A 50 -22.28 32.01 10.62
N LEU A 51 -22.91 31.23 11.51
CA LEU A 51 -22.61 29.80 11.66
C LEU A 51 -22.95 29.01 10.39
N ARG A 52 -24.12 29.23 9.79
CA ARG A 52 -24.52 28.61 8.50
C ARG A 52 -23.55 28.97 7.38
N ALA A 53 -23.19 30.25 7.25
CA ALA A 53 -22.23 30.71 6.27
C ALA A 53 -20.82 30.11 6.50
N ALA A 54 -20.38 30.02 7.76
CA ALA A 54 -19.11 29.40 8.13
C ALA A 54 -19.09 27.92 7.73
N TRP A 55 -20.18 27.19 7.95
CA TRP A 55 -20.31 25.79 7.54
C TRP A 55 -20.20 25.61 6.02
N ALA A 56 -20.91 26.42 5.23
CA ALA A 56 -20.84 26.36 3.77
C ALA A 56 -19.40 26.62 3.26
N LYS A 57 -18.77 27.69 3.77
CA LYS A 57 -17.38 28.04 3.44
C LYS A 57 -16.40 26.95 3.83
N LEU A 58 -16.56 26.36 5.02
CA LEU A 58 -15.71 25.28 5.51
C LEU A 58 -15.82 24.03 4.63
N SER A 59 -17.05 23.59 4.33
CA SER A 59 -17.30 22.42 3.47
C SER A 59 -16.70 22.61 2.09
N GLN A 60 -16.87 23.79 1.49
CA GLN A 60 -16.25 24.13 0.22
C GLN A 60 -14.72 24.07 0.29
N ALA A 61 -14.11 24.72 1.29
CA ALA A 61 -12.66 24.75 1.43
C ALA A 61 -12.06 23.35 1.67
N ILE A 62 -12.75 22.47 2.41
CA ILE A 62 -12.33 21.07 2.59
C ILE A 62 -12.40 20.33 1.26
N ARG A 63 -13.47 20.52 0.47
CA ARG A 63 -13.61 19.88 -0.85
C ARG A 63 -12.50 20.33 -1.80
N GLU A 64 -12.22 21.63 -1.85
CA GLU A 64 -11.12 22.21 -2.62
C GLU A 64 -9.78 21.62 -2.18
N ALA A 65 -9.47 21.65 -0.88
CA ALA A 65 -8.19 21.16 -0.36
C ALA A 65 -7.98 19.66 -0.64
N LYS A 66 -9.03 18.85 -0.50
CA LYS A 66 -8.98 17.43 -0.87
C LYS A 66 -8.76 17.23 -2.36
N CYS A 67 -9.45 18.00 -3.21
CA CYS A 67 -9.28 17.96 -4.65
C CYS A 67 -7.84 18.30 -5.06
N THR A 68 -7.30 19.40 -4.55
CA THR A 68 -5.91 19.82 -4.81
C THR A 68 -4.91 18.76 -4.34
N HIS A 69 -5.11 18.18 -3.16
CA HIS A 69 -4.25 17.11 -2.67
C HIS A 69 -4.33 15.88 -3.58
N SER A 70 -5.54 15.45 -3.96
CA SER A 70 -5.74 14.33 -4.89
C SER A 70 -5.08 14.59 -6.24
N GLN A 71 -5.25 15.77 -6.83
CA GLN A 71 -4.59 16.17 -8.09
C GLN A 71 -3.07 16.10 -7.97
N ARG A 72 -2.49 16.57 -6.86
CA ARG A 72 -1.06 16.47 -6.60
C ARG A 72 -0.58 15.01 -6.55
N ILE A 73 -1.32 14.14 -5.85
CA ILE A 73 -1.02 12.71 -5.82
C ILE A 73 -1.11 12.10 -7.23
N HIS A 74 -2.18 12.39 -7.98
CA HIS A 74 -2.33 11.91 -9.35
C HIS A 74 -1.21 12.39 -10.26
N GLY A 75 -0.72 13.62 -10.10
CA GLY A 75 0.42 14.16 -10.85
C GLY A 75 1.67 13.28 -10.79
N HIS A 76 1.94 12.64 -9.64
CA HIS A 76 3.08 11.74 -9.48
C HIS A 76 2.99 10.44 -10.32
N PHE A 77 1.80 10.07 -10.80
CA PHE A 77 1.57 8.82 -11.54
C PHE A 77 1.21 9.04 -13.02
N GLN A 78 1.25 10.28 -13.53
CA GLN A 78 0.87 10.58 -14.92
C GLN A 78 1.95 10.16 -15.93
N SER A 79 3.22 10.14 -15.53
CA SER A 79 4.34 9.79 -16.42
C SER A 79 4.76 8.33 -16.21
N SER A 80 4.61 7.49 -17.23
CA SER A 80 4.87 6.04 -17.16
C SER A 80 6.36 5.66 -17.08
N GLY A 81 7.28 6.62 -17.19
CA GLY A 81 8.73 6.39 -17.20
C GLY A 81 9.49 6.90 -15.98
N ASP A 82 8.84 7.63 -15.06
CA ASP A 82 9.53 8.28 -13.93
C ASP A 82 9.25 7.57 -12.60
N THR A 83 10.05 6.55 -12.32
CA THR A 83 9.97 5.77 -11.08
C THR A 83 10.26 6.63 -9.85
N ARG A 84 11.07 7.69 -9.95
CA ARG A 84 11.40 8.57 -8.83
C ARG A 84 10.18 9.39 -8.41
N HIS A 85 9.46 9.98 -9.37
CA HIS A 85 8.23 10.72 -9.09
C HIS A 85 7.12 9.80 -8.56
N MET A 86 7.01 8.56 -9.06
CA MET A 86 6.11 7.56 -8.47
C MET A 86 6.43 7.28 -7.00
N TRP A 87 7.71 7.07 -6.66
CA TRP A 87 8.12 6.85 -5.27
C TRP A 87 7.83 8.05 -4.37
N GLN A 88 8.00 9.27 -4.86
CA GLN A 88 7.58 10.48 -4.14
C GLN A 88 6.06 10.53 -3.92
N GLY A 89 5.27 10.05 -4.88
CA GLY A 89 3.82 9.88 -4.73
C GLY A 89 3.46 8.89 -3.62
N ILE A 90 4.08 7.71 -3.61
CA ILE A 90 3.90 6.68 -2.57
C ILE A 90 4.30 7.22 -1.20
N GLN A 91 5.42 7.94 -1.14
CA GLN A 91 5.90 8.58 0.09
C GLN A 91 4.90 9.63 0.62
N SER A 92 4.32 10.43 -0.29
CA SER A 92 3.32 11.45 0.05
C SER A 92 1.99 10.87 0.55
N ILE A 93 1.63 9.65 0.14
CA ILE A 93 0.43 8.94 0.61
C ILE A 93 0.67 8.32 1.98
N THR A 94 1.84 7.71 2.18
CA THR A 94 2.19 6.99 3.41
C THR A 94 2.68 7.92 4.52
N ASN A 95 2.96 9.20 4.21
CA ASN A 95 3.70 10.12 5.08
C ASN A 95 5.01 9.51 5.58
N TYR A 96 5.60 8.62 4.79
CA TYR A 96 6.86 7.99 5.12
C TYR A 96 7.97 9.03 5.05
N ARG A 97 8.62 9.29 6.19
CA ARG A 97 9.82 10.10 6.23
C ARG A 97 10.97 9.15 6.56
N PRO A 98 11.82 8.80 5.59
CA PRO A 98 12.98 7.99 5.91
C PRO A 98 13.78 8.73 6.97
N ALA A 99 14.15 8.01 8.04
CA ALA A 99 15.13 8.53 8.97
C ALA A 99 16.40 8.88 8.18
N PRO A 100 17.10 9.97 8.50
CA PRO A 100 18.44 10.17 7.95
C PRO A 100 19.23 8.89 8.22
N PRO A 101 19.99 8.38 7.22
CA PRO A 101 20.76 7.17 7.43
C PRO A 101 21.66 7.39 8.66
N ALA A 102 21.44 6.60 9.71
CA ALA A 102 22.40 6.50 10.79
C ALA A 102 23.68 5.98 10.14
N CYS A 103 24.70 6.82 10.09
CA CYS A 103 25.95 6.55 9.40
C CYS A 103 26.82 5.64 10.28
N ASP A 104 26.37 4.40 10.48
CA ASP A 104 27.18 3.29 10.98
C ASP A 104 27.16 2.21 9.90
N SER A 105 27.67 2.56 8.72
CA SER A 105 27.87 1.59 7.65
C SER A 105 29.17 0.83 7.95
N ASP A 106 29.05 -0.27 8.70
CA ASP A 106 30.15 -1.23 8.81
C ASP A 106 30.45 -1.75 7.40
N ALA A 107 31.62 -1.37 6.87
CA ALA A 107 32.03 -1.71 5.51
C ALA A 107 32.11 -3.22 5.27
N SER A 108 32.18 -4.03 6.33
CA SER A 108 32.21 -5.49 6.25
C SER A 108 30.81 -6.15 6.22
N LEU A 109 29.75 -5.40 6.51
CA LEU A 109 28.37 -5.92 6.57
C LEU A 109 27.91 -6.57 5.25
N PRO A 110 28.17 -5.99 4.05
CA PRO A 110 27.78 -6.62 2.79
C PRO A 110 28.46 -7.98 2.57
N ASP A 111 29.74 -8.09 2.91
CA ASP A 111 30.52 -9.34 2.76
C ASP A 111 30.03 -10.41 3.73
N ALA A 112 29.68 -10.02 4.96
CA ALA A 112 29.08 -10.92 5.95
C ALA A 112 27.72 -11.45 5.51
N LEU A 113 26.86 -10.60 4.95
CA LEU A 113 25.55 -11.00 4.40
C LEU A 113 25.69 -11.91 3.19
N ASN A 114 26.62 -11.58 2.28
CA ASN A 114 26.90 -12.39 1.12
C ASN A 114 27.37 -13.80 1.53
N SER A 115 28.28 -13.88 2.50
CA SER A 115 28.75 -15.15 3.08
C SER A 115 27.60 -15.94 3.73
N PHE A 116 26.71 -15.27 4.46
CA PHE A 116 25.58 -15.91 5.13
C PHE A 116 24.55 -16.51 4.16
N TYR A 117 24.23 -15.83 3.05
CA TYR A 117 23.25 -16.33 2.07
C TYR A 117 23.86 -17.21 0.98
N ALA A 118 25.16 -17.07 0.67
CA ALA A 118 25.87 -17.93 -0.29
C ALA A 118 26.13 -19.37 0.23
N CYS A 119 25.85 -19.65 1.50
CA CYS A 119 25.98 -20.99 2.11
C CYS A 119 25.28 -22.09 1.30
N PHE A 120 24.22 -21.75 0.56
CA PHE A 120 23.47 -22.72 -0.24
C PHE A 120 24.22 -23.18 -1.49
N GLU A 121 25.11 -22.35 -2.05
CA GLU A 121 25.97 -22.76 -3.17
C GLU A 121 27.23 -23.48 -2.70
N ALA A 122 27.81 -23.04 -1.58
CA ALA A 122 29.01 -23.63 -1.00
C ALA A 122 28.79 -25.05 -0.42
N ARG A 123 27.54 -25.41 -0.06
CA ARG A 123 27.17 -26.75 0.42
C ARG A 123 26.75 -27.71 -0.72
N ASN A 124 27.02 -27.38 -1.98
CA ASN A 124 26.91 -28.33 -3.10
C ASN A 124 28.09 -29.33 -3.17
N ASP A 125 28.67 -29.71 -2.03
CA ASP A 125 29.57 -30.86 -1.91
C ASP A 125 28.85 -32.19 -2.09
N ILE A 126 27.53 -32.17 -2.27
CA ILE A 126 26.84 -33.30 -2.90
C ILE A 126 27.31 -33.29 -4.35
N THR A 127 28.40 -34.02 -4.60
CA THR A 127 28.72 -34.53 -5.93
C THR A 127 27.40 -34.98 -6.50
N ALA A 128 26.90 -34.32 -7.56
CA ALA A 128 25.72 -34.77 -8.26
C ALA A 128 26.05 -36.18 -8.75
N SER A 129 25.67 -37.17 -7.94
CA SER A 129 25.75 -38.57 -8.30
C SER A 129 24.77 -38.68 -9.44
N LYS A 130 25.30 -38.55 -10.65
CA LYS A 130 24.60 -38.84 -11.87
C LYS A 130 24.38 -40.35 -11.83
N THR A 131 23.34 -40.78 -11.12
CA THR A 131 22.87 -42.14 -11.15
C THR A 131 22.58 -42.42 -12.61
N ILE A 132 23.42 -43.26 -13.21
CA ILE A 132 23.15 -43.83 -14.52
C ILE A 132 21.80 -44.53 -14.35
N PRO A 133 20.74 -44.12 -15.07
CA PRO A 133 19.46 -44.76 -14.91
C PRO A 133 19.59 -46.20 -15.40
N THR A 134 19.28 -47.13 -14.51
CA THR A 134 19.08 -48.55 -14.81
C THR A 134 18.01 -48.65 -15.92
N PRO A 135 18.15 -49.52 -16.94
CA PRO A 135 17.26 -49.55 -18.12
C PRO A 135 15.78 -49.87 -17.87
N GLU A 136 15.34 -49.97 -16.62
CA GLU A 136 14.02 -50.49 -16.23
C GLU A 136 13.11 -49.41 -15.62
N GLU A 137 13.62 -48.21 -15.37
CA GLU A 137 12.76 -47.07 -15.04
C GLU A 137 12.16 -46.52 -16.32
N GLN A 138 10.93 -46.97 -16.61
CA GLN A 138 10.08 -46.43 -17.67
C GLN A 138 10.06 -44.91 -17.56
N VAL A 139 10.84 -44.27 -18.43
CA VAL A 139 10.72 -42.85 -18.73
C VAL A 139 9.25 -42.61 -18.99
N LEU A 140 8.60 -41.84 -18.12
CA LEU A 140 7.21 -41.46 -18.26
C LEU A 140 7.12 -40.59 -19.52
N CYS A 141 7.04 -41.22 -20.69
CA CYS A 141 6.92 -40.56 -21.98
C CYS A 141 5.54 -39.89 -22.01
N LEU A 142 5.53 -38.62 -21.61
CA LEU A 142 4.38 -37.76 -21.73
C LEU A 142 4.13 -37.48 -23.21
N THR A 143 3.38 -38.36 -23.86
CA THR A 143 2.96 -38.15 -25.24
C THR A 143 1.95 -37.00 -25.30
N THR A 144 2.00 -36.20 -26.35
CA THR A 144 1.08 -35.07 -26.59
C THR A 144 -0.40 -35.48 -26.48
N ALA A 145 -0.73 -36.72 -26.85
CA ALA A 145 -2.07 -37.30 -26.70
C ALA A 145 -2.51 -37.44 -25.24
N ASN A 146 -1.60 -37.87 -24.35
CA ASN A 146 -1.88 -38.02 -22.92
C ASN A 146 -2.11 -36.65 -22.26
N MET A 147 -1.30 -35.65 -22.60
CA MET A 147 -1.51 -34.28 -22.12
C MET A 147 -2.85 -33.71 -22.58
N ARG A 148 -3.20 -33.91 -23.87
CA ARG A 148 -4.46 -33.43 -24.45
C ARG A 148 -5.68 -34.08 -23.81
N LYS A 149 -5.60 -35.37 -23.46
CA LYS A 149 -6.66 -36.09 -22.74
C LYS A 149 -6.83 -35.57 -21.30
N THR A 150 -5.73 -35.30 -20.61
CA THR A 150 -5.76 -34.78 -19.23
C THR A 150 -6.29 -33.36 -19.16
N LEU A 151 -5.86 -32.48 -20.08
CA LEU A 151 -6.32 -31.09 -20.14
C LEU A 151 -7.81 -30.97 -20.50
N ARG A 152 -8.35 -31.85 -21.35
CA ARG A 152 -9.80 -31.91 -21.64
C ARG A 152 -10.64 -32.29 -20.41
N ARG A 153 -10.06 -33.01 -19.45
CA ARG A 153 -10.74 -33.43 -18.21
C ARG A 153 -10.75 -32.34 -17.14
N VAL A 154 -9.97 -31.26 -17.32
CA VAL A 154 -9.97 -30.11 -16.43
C VAL A 154 -11.24 -29.31 -16.64
N ASN A 155 -12.02 -29.10 -15.58
CA ASN A 155 -13.26 -28.33 -15.64
C ASN A 155 -12.95 -26.82 -15.79
N PRO A 156 -13.31 -26.17 -16.90
CA PRO A 156 -13.03 -24.76 -17.13
C PRO A 156 -13.86 -23.80 -16.25
N ARG A 157 -14.86 -24.31 -15.52
CA ARG A 157 -15.70 -23.53 -14.59
C ARG A 157 -15.18 -23.47 -13.16
N LYS A 158 -14.02 -24.07 -12.87
CA LYS A 158 -13.42 -24.06 -11.53
C LYS A 158 -12.78 -22.69 -11.25
N ALA A 159 -12.99 -22.15 -10.06
CA ALA A 159 -12.45 -20.85 -9.67
C ALA A 159 -10.90 -20.84 -9.70
N ALA A 160 -10.32 -19.69 -10.04
CA ALA A 160 -8.88 -19.51 -10.08
C ALA A 160 -8.27 -19.71 -8.68
N GLY A 161 -7.19 -20.51 -8.61
CA GLY A 161 -6.41 -20.66 -7.39
C GLY A 161 -5.61 -19.39 -7.04
N PRO A 162 -4.95 -19.35 -5.88
CA PRO A 162 -4.27 -18.16 -5.34
C PRO A 162 -3.16 -17.57 -6.22
N ASN A 163 -2.71 -18.32 -7.23
CA ASN A 163 -1.72 -17.88 -8.20
C ASN A 163 -2.47 -17.51 -9.50
N HIS A 164 -2.62 -16.21 -9.76
CA HIS A 164 -3.50 -15.63 -10.80
C HIS A 164 -3.04 -15.85 -12.27
N SER A 165 -2.64 -17.05 -12.69
CA SER A 165 -1.97 -17.26 -13.99
C SER A 165 -2.81 -17.92 -15.11
N TRP A 166 -4.13 -18.03 -15.00
CA TRP A 166 -4.95 -18.71 -16.04
C TRP A 166 -5.75 -17.80 -16.99
N GLN A 167 -5.67 -16.47 -16.84
CA GLN A 167 -6.49 -15.56 -17.66
C GLN A 167 -5.98 -15.39 -19.10
N SER A 168 -4.67 -15.57 -19.38
CA SER A 168 -4.13 -15.37 -20.73
C SER A 168 -4.38 -16.53 -21.71
N ALA A 169 -4.74 -17.73 -21.24
CA ALA A 169 -4.93 -18.89 -22.13
C ALA A 169 -6.33 -18.95 -22.77
N GLN A 170 -7.34 -18.27 -22.21
CA GLN A 170 -8.69 -18.26 -22.79
C GLN A 170 -8.83 -17.34 -24.02
N GLY A 171 -7.93 -16.37 -24.18
CA GLY A 171 -7.92 -15.47 -25.33
C GLY A 171 -7.47 -16.12 -26.64
N MET A 172 -6.57 -17.11 -26.60
CA MET A 172 -5.98 -17.69 -27.81
C MET A 172 -6.81 -18.81 -28.44
N CYS A 173 -7.71 -19.48 -27.70
CA CYS A 173 -8.56 -20.52 -28.28
C CYS A 173 -9.84 -20.00 -28.96
N ARG A 174 -10.24 -18.73 -28.74
CA ARG A 174 -11.44 -18.16 -29.39
C ARG A 174 -11.20 -17.62 -30.80
N THR A 175 -9.94 -17.40 -31.19
CA THR A 175 -9.62 -16.80 -32.49
C THR A 175 -9.46 -17.81 -33.64
N ALA A 176 -9.27 -19.10 -33.34
CA ALA A 176 -9.12 -20.13 -34.38
C ALA A 176 -10.46 -20.66 -34.96
N SER A 177 -11.61 -20.24 -34.40
CA SER A 177 -12.92 -20.71 -34.84
C SER A 177 -13.68 -19.71 -35.71
N ARG A 178 -13.03 -18.61 -36.14
CA ARG A 178 -13.66 -17.54 -36.96
C ARG A 178 -12.95 -17.29 -38.30
N CYS A 179 -12.21 -18.27 -38.79
CA CYS A 179 -11.63 -18.29 -40.13
C CYS A 179 -11.87 -19.66 -40.78
N LEU A 180 -13.13 -20.01 -41.01
CA LEU A 180 -13.57 -21.07 -41.90
C LEU A 180 -15.07 -20.87 -42.16
N HIS A 181 -15.37 -19.83 -42.93
CA HIS A 181 -16.47 -19.76 -43.88
C HIS A 181 -16.04 -18.86 -45.03
#